data_AF-A0A1Y0MXN7-F1
#
_entry.id   AF-A0A1Y0MXN7-F1
#
_cell.length_a   1.000
_cell.length_b   1.000
_cell.length_c   1.000
_cell.angle_alpha   90.00
_cell.angle_beta   90.00
_cell.angle_gamma   90.00
#
_symmetry.space_group_name_H-M   'P 1'
#
loop_
_entity.id
_entity.type
_entity.pdbx_description
1 polymer ?
#
loop_
_entity_poly.entity_id
_entity_poly.type
_entity_poly.pdbx_seq_one_letter_code
_entity_poly.pdbx_strand_id
1 'polypeptide(L)' 'MFKFIKGHLETITGIEIYPLISLIIFFTFFVGLFFWVVTAKKEYINTVSNLPLDN' A
#
# COMPACT_ATOMS: atom_id res chain seq x y z
N MET A 1 -16.34 19.36 -17.35
CA MET A 1 -15.24 18.72 -18.11
C MET A 1 -15.26 17.18 -18.00
N PHE A 2 -15.42 16.60 -16.80
CA PHE A 2 -15.50 15.14 -16.60
C PHE A 2 -16.66 14.40 -17.29
N LYS A 3 -17.74 15.11 -17.66
CA LYS A 3 -18.95 14.51 -18.23
C LYS A 3 -18.70 13.80 -19.59
N PHE A 4 -17.76 14.30 -20.39
CA PHE A 4 -17.42 13.72 -21.70
C PHE A 4 -16.57 12.45 -21.60
N ILE A 5 -15.66 12.39 -20.62
CA ILE A 5 -14.79 11.23 -20.41
C ILE A 5 -15.58 10.09 -19.76
N LYS A 6 -16.45 10.40 -18.79
CA LYS A 6 -17.22 9.40 -18.06
C LYS A 6 -18.17 8.60 -18.96
N GLY A 7 -18.85 9.25 -19.89
CA GLY A 7 -19.71 8.58 -20.86
C GLY A 7 -18.96 7.67 -21.84
N HIS A 8 -17.72 8.02 -22.20
CA HIS A 8 -16.87 7.18 -23.07
C HIS A 8 -16.27 5.98 -22.33
N LEU A 9 -15.94 6.17 -21.05
CA LEU A 9 -15.49 5.08 -20.18
C LEU A 9 -16.62 4.09 -19.87
N GLU A 10 -17.85 4.56 -19.65
CA GLU A 10 -19.03 3.70 -19.42
C GLU A 10 -19.39 2.84 -20.64
N THR A 11 -19.09 3.28 -21.87
CA THR A 11 -19.24 2.45 -23.08
C THR A 11 -18.20 1.33 -23.19
N ILE A 12 -17.11 1.36 -22.40
CA ILE A 12 -16.11 0.30 -22.39
C ILE A 12 -16.59 -0.80 -21.45
N THR A 13 -17.12 -1.89 -22.03
CA THR A 13 -17.52 -3.09 -21.28
C THR A 13 -16.34 -3.60 -20.44
N GLY A 14 -16.52 -3.69 -19.12
CA GLY A 14 -15.50 -4.19 -18.20
C GLY A 14 -14.52 -3.14 -17.67
N ILE A 15 -14.73 -1.85 -17.94
CA ILE A 15 -13.87 -0.76 -17.42
C ILE A 15 -13.75 -0.75 -15.88
N GLU A 16 -14.76 -1.27 -15.19
CA GLU A 16 -14.84 -1.34 -13.72
C GLU A 16 -13.80 -2.28 -13.10
N ILE A 17 -13.25 -3.21 -13.87
CA ILE A 17 -12.21 -4.15 -13.40
C ILE A 17 -10.89 -3.42 -13.11
N TYR A 18 -10.56 -2.37 -13.88
CA TYR A 18 -9.28 -1.67 -13.73
C TYR A 18 -9.14 -0.98 -12.36
N PRO A 19 -10.12 -0.20 -11.87
CA PRO A 19 -10.08 0.34 -10.50
C PRO A 19 -10.01 -0.74 -9.43
N LEU A 20 -10.76 -1.84 -9.57
CA LEU A 20 -10.79 -2.92 -8.58
C LEU A 20 -9.44 -3.63 -8.47
N ILE A 21 -8.82 -3.97 -9.59
CA ILE A 21 -7.49 -4.59 -9.62
C ILE A 21 -6.44 -3.63 -9.08
N SER A 22 -6.50 -2.34 -9.46
CA SER A 22 -5.59 -1.32 -8.93
C SER A 22 -5.66 -1.23 -7.40
N LEU A 23 -6.88 -1.25 -6.85
CA LEU A 23 -7.11 -1.24 -5.41
C LEU A 23 -6.51 -2.48 -4.73
N ILE A 24 -6.74 -3.67 -5.29
CA ILE A 24 -6.22 -4.93 -4.73
C ILE A 24 -4.70 -4.96 -4.75
N ILE A 25 -4.08 -4.57 -5.87
CA ILE A 25 -2.61 -4.54 -5.99
C ILE A 25 -2.02 -3.54 -5.01
N PHE A 26 -2.58 -2.31 -4.96
CA PHE A 26 -2.14 -1.27 -4.04
C PHE A 26 -2.27 -1.74 -2.59
N PHE A 27 -3.45 -2.22 -2.20
CA PHE A 27 -3.70 -2.70 -0.85
C PHE A 27 -2.77 -3.85 -0.44
N THR A 28 -2.61 -4.84 -1.32
CA THR A 28 -1.73 -6.01 -1.06
C THR A 28 -0.28 -5.60 -0.92
N PHE A 29 0.19 -4.67 -1.75
CA PHE A 29 1.54 -4.11 -1.65
C PHE A 29 1.77 -3.44 -0.29
N PHE A 30 0.82 -2.63 0.18
CA PHE A 30 0.93 -1.99 1.49
C PHE A 30 0.87 -3.01 2.65
N VAL A 31 -0.02 -4.01 2.58
CA VAL A 31 -0.07 -5.09 3.58
C VAL A 31 1.26 -5.85 3.64
N GLY A 32 1.85 -6.19 2.49
CA GLY A 32 3.16 -6.83 2.41
C GLY A 32 4.27 -5.95 2.98
N LEU A 33 4.26 -4.65 2.69
CA LEU A 33 5.18 -3.68 3.28
C LEU A 33 5.05 -3.61 4.80
N PHE A 34 3.83 -3.54 5.34
CA PHE A 34 3.64 -3.52 6.80
C PHE A 34 4.17 -4.80 7.46
N PHE A 35 3.94 -5.96 6.85
CA PHE A 35 4.47 -7.23 7.34
C PHE A 35 6.02 -7.23 7.36
N TRP A 36 6.64 -6.74 6.29
CA TRP A 36 8.10 -6.61 6.21
C TRP A 36 8.65 -5.63 7.25
N VAL A 37 8.02 -4.46 7.39
CA VAL A 37 8.43 -3.41 8.35
C VAL A 37 8.32 -3.88 9.80
N VAL A 38 7.25 -4.59 10.17
CA VAL A 38 7.08 -5.13 11.53
C VAL A 38 8.15 -6.18 11.86
N THR A 39 8.59 -6.94 10.86
CA THR A 39 9.66 -7.95 11.04
C THR A 39 11.04 -7.30 11.10
N ALA A 40 11.34 -6.36 10.20
CA ALA A 40 12.65 -5.72 10.07
C ALA A 40 13.02 -4.81 11.28
N LYS A 41 12.03 -4.18 11.91
CA LYS A 41 12.31 -3.24 13.02
C LYS A 41 12.80 -3.91 14.31
N LYS A 42 12.59 -5.21 14.50
CA LYS A 42 12.84 -5.86 15.80
C LYS A 42 14.32 -5.94 16.18
N GLU A 43 15.19 -6.20 15.21
CA GLU A 43 16.62 -6.41 15.49
C GLU A 43 17.31 -5.10 15.87
N TYR A 44 17.12 -4.04 15.06
CA TYR A 44 17.68 -2.71 15.33
C TYR A 44 17.13 -2.08 16.62
N ILE A 45 15.82 -2.18 16.86
CA ILE A 45 15.19 -1.61 18.06
C ILE A 45 15.68 -2.33 19.32
N ASN A 46 15.88 -3.65 19.29
CA ASN A 46 16.43 -4.38 20.43
C ASN A 46 17.87 -3.99 20.75
N THR A 47 18.72 -3.82 19.73
CA THR A 47 20.10 -3.38 19.95
C THR A 47 20.15 -1.99 20.58
N VAL A 48 19.36 -1.04 20.07
CA VAL A 48 19.35 0.34 20.57
C VAL A 48 18.64 0.45 21.92
N SER A 49 17.61 -0.35 22.19
CA SER A 49 16.90 -0.34 23.49
C SER A 49 17.75 -0.90 24.64
N ASN A 50 18.77 -1.70 24.34
CA ASN A 50 19.73 -2.21 25.32
C ASN A 50 20.99 -1.34 25.42
N LEU A 51 21.10 -0.26 24.63
CA LEU A 51 22.14 0.73 24.88
C LEU A 51 21.80 1.47 26.17
N PRO A 52 22.75 1.59 27.11
CA PRO A 52 22.52 2.36 28.32
C PRO A 52 22.13 3.79 27.94
N LEU A 53 21.00 4.26 28.47
CA LEU A 53 20.45 5.59 28.18
C LEU A 53 21.12 6.72 28.98
N ASP A 54 22.29 6.45 29.56
CA ASP A 54 23.00 7.38 30.43
C ASP A 54 24.44 7.60 29.95
N ASN A 55 24.91 8.84 30.16
CA ASN A 55 26.25 9.37 29.83
C ASN A 55 27.40 8.41 30.14
#